data_AF-A0A9D5R182-F1
#
_entry.id   AF-A0A9D5R182-F1
#
_cell.length_a   1.000
_cell.length_b   1.000
_cell.length_c   1.000
_cell.angle_alpha   90.00
_cell.angle_beta   90.00
_cell.angle_gamma   90.00
#
_symmetry.space_group_name_H-M   'P 1'
#
loop_
_entity.id
_entity.type
_entity.pdbx_description
1 polymer ?
#
loop_
_entity_poly.entity_id
_entity_poly.type
_entity_poly.pdbx_seq_one_letter_code
_entity_poly.pdbx_strand_id
1 'polypeptide(L)'
;MSRKSMTYIGMAVVAAASAMLTSCFTGIESTPKITASDVRRENIKETPEQRFTSDISGEPLGEWKPGKLFYVTDNRLTTLMGPGADRSGSLRGSRISFAGFSPEISITGDSVTDINFSDGKGNTLRYRADVSPEALRGKNSFEIPFTIEESVIDEVGRRMKGNTYYVMTSMWYDAADQSMTGLKYVPVTVEKVMEGNTVYPVKLILRTEDGHLFRLFMSVGSNLKAPRGFASLFSMTDPKLRYPSITDANWQNIIHGRVAEGMTRDECRLSLGSPARISRRNDRSYMYEMWHYENGVYLVFQDGLLTNFRR
;
A
#
# COMPACT_ATOMS: atom_id res chain seq x y z
N MET A 1 65.62 25.05 60.87
CA MET A 1 66.19 24.35 59.70
C MET A 1 65.06 23.52 59.09
N SER A 2 64.35 23.99 58.04
CA SER A 2 64.74 23.90 56.61
C SER A 2 65.08 22.45 56.24
N ARG A 3 64.42 21.74 55.32
CA ARG A 3 63.54 22.11 54.19
C ARG A 3 62.94 20.81 53.59
N LYS A 4 61.77 20.94 52.94
CA LYS A 4 61.29 20.22 51.73
C LYS A 4 61.03 18.70 51.80
N SER A 5 60.12 18.08 51.04
CA SER A 5 58.83 18.41 50.40
C SER A 5 58.45 17.18 49.54
N MET A 6 57.16 16.81 49.57
CA MET A 6 56.37 16.22 48.47
C MET A 6 56.49 14.73 48.09
N THR A 7 55.31 14.09 48.07
CA THR A 7 54.81 13.01 47.19
C THR A 7 55.39 11.59 47.32
N TYR A 8 54.53 10.58 47.47
CA TYR A 8 54.13 9.70 46.35
C TYR A 8 53.01 8.73 46.76
N ILE A 9 52.06 8.60 45.83
CA ILE A 9 51.01 7.59 45.71
C ILE A 9 51.64 6.28 45.20
N GLY A 10 51.25 5.13 45.75
CA GLY A 10 51.59 3.78 45.26
C GLY A 10 51.21 2.72 46.32
N MET A 11 50.12 1.97 46.19
CA MET A 11 49.84 0.81 45.32
C MET A 11 50.35 -0.53 45.88
N ALA A 12 49.37 -1.36 46.25
CA ALA A 12 49.28 -2.84 46.16
C ALA A 12 50.06 -3.75 47.12
N VAL A 13 49.35 -4.78 47.61
CA VAL A 13 49.61 -6.25 47.54
C VAL A 13 48.46 -6.93 48.32
N VAL A 14 47.41 -7.45 47.68
CA VAL A 14 47.24 -8.82 47.12
C VAL A 14 47.12 -9.93 48.18
N ALA A 15 45.88 -10.42 48.37
CA ALA A 15 45.48 -11.82 48.63
C ALA A 15 43.93 -11.85 48.56
N ALA A 16 43.33 -12.23 47.42
CA ALA A 16 42.84 -13.60 47.13
C ALA A 16 41.80 -14.07 48.16
N ALA A 17 40.62 -14.60 47.84
CA ALA A 17 39.90 -14.95 46.62
C ALA A 17 38.53 -15.49 47.10
N SER A 18 37.55 -15.60 46.19
CA SER A 18 36.31 -16.40 46.34
C SER A 18 35.05 -15.69 46.85
N ALA A 19 34.41 -14.92 45.97
CA ALA A 19 32.94 -14.83 45.89
C ALA A 19 32.50 -14.15 44.58
N MET A 20 33.01 -14.62 43.44
CA MET A 20 32.36 -14.36 42.15
C MET A 20 31.19 -15.34 42.03
N LEU A 21 30.05 -15.00 42.64
CA LEU A 21 28.80 -15.66 42.34
C LEU A 21 28.31 -15.17 40.99
N THR A 22 28.40 -16.09 40.04
CA THR A 22 27.78 -16.12 38.72
C THR A 22 26.32 -15.67 38.76
N SER A 23 26.02 -14.45 38.28
CA SER A 23 24.67 -14.12 37.84
C SER A 23 24.48 -14.67 36.43
N CYS A 24 23.92 -15.87 36.33
CA CYS A 24 23.39 -16.41 35.09
C CYS A 24 22.27 -15.47 34.60
N PHE A 25 22.57 -14.63 33.62
CA PHE A 25 21.59 -13.82 32.91
C PHE A 25 20.93 -14.72 31.84
N THR A 26 20.07 -15.65 32.26
CA THR A 26 19.10 -16.29 31.35
C THR A 26 17.80 -15.50 31.43
N GLY A 27 17.82 -14.28 30.93
CA GLY A 27 16.61 -13.54 30.59
C GLY A 27 15.96 -14.20 29.38
N ILE A 28 15.22 -15.28 29.60
CA ILE A 28 14.20 -15.73 28.67
C ILE A 28 13.09 -14.68 28.80
N GLU A 29 13.24 -13.56 28.11
CA GLU A 29 12.15 -12.62 27.90
C GLU A 29 11.19 -13.32 26.95
N SER A 30 10.24 -14.07 27.52
CA SER A 30 9.08 -14.55 26.82
C SER A 30 8.47 -13.35 26.11
N THR A 31 8.54 -13.32 24.78
CA THR A 31 7.85 -12.31 23.97
C THR A 31 6.41 -12.28 24.47
N PRO A 32 5.95 -11.18 25.09
CA PRO A 32 4.60 -11.13 25.62
C PRO A 32 3.65 -11.45 24.47
N LYS A 33 2.68 -12.34 24.70
CA LYS A 33 1.58 -12.55 23.75
C LYS A 33 0.93 -11.18 23.55
N ILE A 34 1.15 -10.56 22.40
CA ILE A 34 0.44 -9.35 22.01
C ILE A 34 -1.04 -9.73 22.00
N THR A 35 -1.79 -9.27 23.00
CA THR A 35 -3.23 -9.44 23.03
C THR A 35 -3.87 -8.32 22.20
N ALA A 36 -5.06 -8.56 21.66
CA ALA A 36 -5.79 -7.54 20.89
C ALA A 36 -6.03 -6.23 21.71
N SER A 37 -5.97 -6.32 23.04
CA SER A 37 -6.00 -5.19 23.97
C SER A 37 -4.71 -4.36 23.97
N ASP A 38 -3.54 -4.96 23.74
CA ASP A 38 -2.27 -4.22 23.68
C ASP A 38 -2.17 -3.39 22.39
N VAL A 39 -2.72 -3.91 21.29
CA VAL A 39 -2.85 -3.21 20.00
C VAL A 39 -3.76 -1.96 20.11
N ARG A 40 -4.69 -1.91 21.07
CA ARG A 40 -5.57 -0.75 21.29
C ARG A 40 -4.91 0.40 22.06
N ARG A 41 -3.76 0.18 22.71
CA ARG A 41 -3.08 1.19 23.54
C ARG A 41 -2.01 1.98 22.81
N GLU A 42 -1.50 1.48 21.70
CA GLU A 42 -0.81 2.34 20.76
C GLU A 42 -1.87 3.14 20.01
N ASN A 43 -1.94 4.45 20.31
CA ASN A 43 -2.50 5.40 19.37
C ASN A 43 -1.71 5.24 18.07
N ILE A 44 -2.20 4.43 17.12
CA ILE A 44 -1.65 4.33 15.78
C ILE A 44 -1.78 5.72 15.18
N LYS A 45 -0.72 6.51 15.29
CA LYS A 45 -0.66 7.85 14.74
C LYS A 45 -0.59 7.66 13.23
N GLU A 46 -1.73 7.83 12.57
CA GLU A 46 -1.81 7.74 11.11
C GLU A 46 -0.72 8.61 10.48
N THR A 47 0.01 8.03 9.53
CA THR A 47 1.10 8.74 8.85
C THR A 47 0.54 9.72 7.81
N PRO A 48 1.31 10.75 7.40
CA PRO A 48 0.93 11.62 6.29
C PRO A 48 0.57 10.84 5.02
N GLU A 49 1.33 9.79 4.71
CA GLU A 49 1.07 8.91 3.57
C GLU A 49 -0.26 8.16 3.67
N GLN A 50 -0.66 7.75 4.88
CA GLN A 50 -1.95 7.07 5.09
C GLN A 50 -3.13 8.02 4.87
N ARG A 51 -2.97 9.30 5.22
CA ARG A 51 -4.03 10.32 5.09
C ARG A 51 -4.15 10.95 3.71
N PHE A 52 -3.10 10.87 2.90
CA PHE A 52 -2.96 11.70 1.71
C PHE A 52 -4.10 11.58 0.69
N THR A 53 -4.66 10.38 0.52
CA THR A 53 -5.78 10.10 -0.39
C THR A 53 -6.96 9.40 0.30
N SER A 54 -6.99 9.37 1.64
CA SER A 54 -8.00 8.63 2.40
C SER A 54 -9.34 9.37 2.47
N ASP A 55 -9.33 10.67 2.26
CA ASP A 55 -10.49 11.56 2.22
C ASP A 55 -11.12 11.69 0.83
N ILE A 56 -10.46 11.16 -0.21
CA ILE A 56 -10.98 11.20 -1.58
C ILE A 56 -12.07 10.14 -1.71
N SER A 57 -13.31 10.58 -1.86
CA SER A 57 -14.46 9.72 -2.13
C SER A 57 -15.30 10.24 -3.30
N GLY A 58 -16.26 9.43 -3.72
CA GLY A 58 -17.35 9.91 -4.58
C GLY A 58 -18.16 11.00 -3.90
N GLU A 59 -18.89 11.78 -4.70
CA GLU A 59 -19.77 12.82 -4.19
C GLU A 59 -20.99 12.19 -3.50
N PRO A 60 -21.47 12.78 -2.39
CA PRO A 60 -22.73 12.34 -1.77
C PRO A 60 -23.86 12.36 -2.79
N LEU A 61 -24.72 11.35 -2.74
CA LEU A 61 -25.73 11.16 -3.77
C LEU A 61 -26.71 12.35 -3.87
N GLY A 62 -27.01 13.00 -2.75
CA GLY A 62 -27.85 14.20 -2.69
C GLY A 62 -27.25 15.43 -3.39
N GLU A 63 -25.94 15.43 -3.66
CA GLU A 63 -25.24 16.52 -4.33
C GLU A 63 -25.08 16.30 -5.83
N TRP A 64 -25.47 15.14 -6.35
CA TRP A 64 -25.34 14.83 -7.77
C TRP A 64 -26.20 15.76 -8.62
N LYS A 65 -25.56 16.38 -9.62
CA LYS A 65 -26.20 17.25 -10.60
C LYS A 65 -26.19 16.60 -11.99
N PRO A 66 -27.22 16.81 -12.82
CA PRO A 66 -27.21 16.38 -14.20
C PRO A 66 -25.91 16.79 -14.91
N GLY A 67 -25.32 15.86 -15.66
CA GLY A 67 -24.02 16.02 -16.31
C GLY A 67 -22.84 15.43 -15.54
N LYS A 68 -23.00 15.02 -14.27
CA LYS A 68 -21.95 14.28 -13.53
C LYS A 68 -21.53 13.03 -14.32
N LEU A 69 -20.23 12.84 -14.51
CA LEU A 69 -19.68 11.81 -15.39
C LEU A 69 -19.15 10.59 -14.63
N PHE A 70 -19.36 9.43 -15.25
CA PHE A 70 -18.89 8.14 -14.78
C PHE A 70 -18.23 7.38 -15.92
N TYR A 71 -17.05 6.84 -15.68
CA TYR A 71 -16.35 5.96 -16.60
C TYR A 71 -16.76 4.50 -16.39
N VAL A 72 -17.12 3.80 -17.46
CA VAL A 72 -17.57 2.40 -17.39
C VAL A 72 -16.37 1.45 -17.52
N THR A 73 -16.14 0.67 -16.48
CA THR A 73 -15.00 -0.27 -16.39
C THR A 73 -15.29 -1.64 -17.00
N ASP A 74 -16.56 -2.06 -17.06
CA ASP A 74 -16.96 -3.42 -17.46
C ASP A 74 -18.35 -3.42 -18.12
N ASN A 75 -18.54 -4.27 -19.13
CA ASN A 75 -19.81 -4.41 -19.83
C ASN A 75 -20.91 -5.05 -18.99
N ARG A 76 -20.58 -5.72 -17.88
CA ARG A 76 -21.55 -6.25 -16.92
C ARG A 76 -22.48 -5.18 -16.34
N LEU A 77 -22.12 -3.90 -16.46
CA LEU A 77 -23.02 -2.79 -16.19
C LEU A 77 -24.35 -2.92 -16.94
N THR A 78 -24.35 -3.32 -18.22
CA THR A 78 -25.56 -3.40 -19.05
C THR A 78 -26.57 -4.41 -18.52
N THR A 79 -26.10 -5.48 -17.85
CA THR A 79 -26.96 -6.48 -17.21
C THR A 79 -27.68 -5.93 -15.98
N LEU A 80 -27.11 -4.91 -15.32
CA LEU A 80 -27.71 -4.24 -14.18
C LEU A 80 -28.67 -3.11 -14.59
N MET A 81 -28.69 -2.73 -15.86
CA MET A 81 -29.58 -1.69 -16.37
C MET A 81 -30.98 -2.26 -16.63
N GLY A 82 -31.98 -1.46 -16.27
CA GLY A 82 -33.39 -1.76 -16.45
C GLY A 82 -33.80 -1.93 -17.92
N PRO A 83 -35.03 -2.42 -18.17
CA PRO A 83 -35.55 -2.64 -19.51
C PRO A 83 -35.49 -1.36 -20.36
N GLY A 84 -35.01 -1.52 -21.61
CA GLY A 84 -34.82 -0.42 -22.56
C GLY A 84 -33.37 0.04 -22.75
N ALA A 85 -32.42 -0.41 -21.92
CA ALA A 85 -31.01 -0.20 -22.21
C ALA A 85 -30.61 -0.97 -23.47
N ASP A 86 -30.01 -0.28 -24.44
CA ASP A 86 -29.45 -0.93 -25.63
C ASP A 86 -28.33 -1.89 -25.20
N ARG A 87 -28.58 -3.18 -25.37
CA ARG A 87 -27.61 -4.25 -25.07
C ARG A 87 -26.71 -4.55 -26.27
N SER A 88 -26.97 -3.90 -27.42
CA SER A 88 -26.18 -4.05 -28.64
C SER A 88 -24.98 -3.10 -28.62
N GLY A 89 -23.98 -3.43 -27.80
CA GLY A 89 -22.74 -2.66 -27.77
C GLY A 89 -21.96 -2.81 -26.48
N SER A 90 -20.67 -2.48 -26.56
CA SER A 90 -19.79 -2.40 -25.40
C SER A 90 -19.88 -1.00 -24.80
N LEU A 91 -20.31 -0.88 -23.55
CA LEU A 91 -20.19 0.35 -22.77
C LEU A 91 -18.81 0.46 -22.11
N ARG A 92 -18.04 -0.63 -22.00
CA ARG A 92 -16.70 -0.61 -21.40
C ARG A 92 -15.80 0.39 -22.13
N GLY A 93 -15.15 1.25 -21.35
CA GLY A 93 -14.31 2.33 -21.87
C GLY A 93 -15.07 3.61 -22.24
N SER A 94 -16.40 3.61 -22.16
CA SER A 94 -17.22 4.79 -22.41
C SER A 94 -17.50 5.58 -21.13
N ARG A 95 -18.09 6.76 -21.31
CA ARG A 95 -18.62 7.61 -20.24
C ARG A 95 -20.13 7.65 -20.30
N ILE A 96 -20.75 7.62 -19.14
CA ILE A 96 -22.18 7.88 -18.96
C ILE A 96 -22.34 9.12 -18.08
N SER A 97 -23.34 9.94 -18.39
CA SER A 97 -23.66 11.15 -17.63
C SER A 97 -24.92 10.94 -16.82
N PHE A 98 -24.89 11.26 -15.53
CA PHE A 98 -26.08 11.28 -14.69
C PHE A 98 -27.09 12.28 -15.25
N ALA A 99 -28.36 11.88 -15.35
CA ALA A 99 -29.46 12.68 -15.89
C ALA A 99 -30.47 13.09 -14.81
N GLY A 100 -30.62 12.29 -13.75
CA GLY A 100 -31.55 12.58 -12.66
C GLY A 100 -32.09 11.32 -11.99
N PHE A 101 -32.95 11.52 -11.00
CA PHE A 101 -33.69 10.46 -10.32
C PHE A 101 -35.14 10.42 -10.80
N SER A 102 -35.70 9.22 -10.93
CA SER A 102 -37.14 9.03 -11.14
C SER A 102 -37.71 8.08 -10.08
N PRO A 103 -38.78 8.47 -9.36
CA PRO A 103 -39.45 7.57 -8.45
C PRO A 103 -40.17 6.47 -9.24
N GLU A 104 -40.13 5.24 -8.74
CA GLU A 104 -40.76 4.09 -9.36
C GLU A 104 -41.38 3.17 -8.28
N ILE A 105 -42.34 2.34 -8.66
CA ILE A 105 -42.97 1.37 -7.77
C ILE A 105 -42.43 -0.02 -8.12
N SER A 106 -41.95 -0.74 -7.11
CA SER A 106 -41.48 -2.12 -7.28
C SER A 106 -42.65 -3.06 -7.55
N ILE A 107 -42.34 -4.30 -7.95
CA ILE A 107 -43.36 -5.36 -8.15
C ILE A 107 -44.08 -5.69 -6.82
N THR A 108 -43.42 -5.44 -5.68
CA THR A 108 -43.99 -5.63 -4.34
C THR A 108 -44.79 -4.43 -3.82
N GLY A 109 -44.86 -3.34 -4.61
CA GLY A 109 -45.58 -2.11 -4.23
C GLY A 109 -44.73 -1.11 -3.45
N ASP A 110 -43.44 -1.39 -3.23
CA ASP A 110 -42.53 -0.51 -2.50
C ASP A 110 -42.05 0.65 -3.38
N SER A 111 -41.82 1.82 -2.76
CA SER A 111 -41.21 2.96 -3.46
C SER A 111 -39.71 2.74 -3.63
N VAL A 112 -39.27 2.64 -4.87
CA VAL A 112 -37.86 2.52 -5.28
C VAL A 112 -37.47 3.71 -6.15
N THR A 113 -36.17 3.87 -6.38
CA THR A 113 -35.66 4.98 -7.20
C THR A 113 -34.86 4.44 -8.37
N ASP A 114 -35.22 4.85 -9.58
CA ASP A 114 -34.39 4.64 -10.75
C ASP A 114 -33.42 5.84 -10.89
N ILE A 115 -32.14 5.53 -10.99
CA ILE A 115 -31.06 6.49 -11.27
C ILE A 115 -30.85 6.48 -12.79
N ASN A 116 -31.11 7.62 -13.42
CA ASN A 116 -31.07 7.76 -14.87
C ASN A 116 -29.70 8.29 -15.32
N PHE A 117 -29.16 7.65 -16.35
CA PHE A 117 -27.96 8.07 -17.04
C PHE A 117 -28.23 8.21 -18.54
N SER A 118 -27.40 8.99 -19.23
CA SER A 118 -27.33 9.05 -20.68
C SER A 118 -25.96 8.58 -21.14
N ASP A 119 -25.91 7.75 -22.18
CA ASP A 119 -24.65 7.37 -22.82
C ASP A 119 -24.22 8.41 -23.88
N GLY A 120 -23.02 8.26 -24.44
CA GLY A 120 -22.51 9.16 -25.49
C GLY A 120 -23.31 9.14 -26.81
N LYS A 121 -24.29 8.25 -26.97
CA LYS A 121 -25.19 8.18 -28.12
C LYS A 121 -26.56 8.81 -27.82
N GLY A 122 -26.79 9.25 -26.58
CA GLY A 122 -28.07 9.80 -26.13
C GLY A 122 -29.07 8.75 -25.65
N ASN A 123 -28.68 7.47 -25.54
CA ASN A 123 -29.57 6.45 -25.00
C ASN A 123 -29.70 6.61 -23.48
N THR A 124 -30.91 6.39 -22.97
CA THR A 124 -31.18 6.40 -21.54
C THR A 124 -30.87 5.04 -20.92
N LEU A 125 -29.99 5.04 -19.91
CA LEU A 125 -29.67 3.89 -19.08
C LEU A 125 -30.31 4.10 -17.70
N ARG A 126 -31.02 3.10 -17.20
CA ARG A 126 -31.70 3.17 -15.90
C ARG A 126 -31.11 2.17 -14.95
N TYR A 127 -30.51 2.62 -13.86
CA TYR A 127 -30.04 1.78 -12.79
C TYR A 127 -31.05 1.81 -11.64
N ARG A 128 -31.67 0.66 -11.34
CA ARG A 128 -32.61 0.56 -10.23
C ARG A 128 -31.86 0.47 -8.91
N ALA A 129 -32.10 1.45 -8.04
CA ALA A 129 -31.65 1.40 -6.66
C ALA A 129 -32.80 0.89 -5.78
N ASP A 130 -32.60 -0.23 -5.08
CA ASP A 130 -33.58 -0.84 -4.17
C ASP A 130 -33.71 -0.07 -2.85
N VAL A 131 -33.86 1.26 -2.94
CA VAL A 131 -33.97 2.18 -1.83
C VAL A 131 -34.89 3.34 -2.18
N SER A 132 -35.61 3.83 -1.18
CA SER A 132 -36.55 4.94 -1.36
C SER A 132 -35.81 6.26 -1.64
N PRO A 133 -36.47 7.23 -2.28
CA PRO A 133 -35.91 8.57 -2.51
C PRO A 133 -35.44 9.28 -1.23
N GLU A 134 -36.12 9.06 -0.10
CA GLU A 134 -35.77 9.64 1.21
C GLU A 134 -34.51 9.00 1.78
N ALA A 135 -34.38 7.67 1.67
CA ALA A 135 -33.21 6.94 2.12
C ALA A 135 -31.95 7.31 1.32
N LEU A 136 -32.09 7.65 0.03
CA LEU A 136 -31.00 8.10 -0.82
C LEU A 136 -30.42 9.46 -0.37
N ARG A 137 -31.25 10.37 0.17
CA ARG A 137 -30.79 11.69 0.66
C ARG A 137 -29.88 11.60 1.88
N GLY A 138 -29.97 10.54 2.67
CA GLY A 138 -29.14 10.30 3.86
C GLY A 138 -27.88 9.47 3.59
N LYS A 139 -27.66 8.98 2.37
CA LYS A 139 -26.48 8.15 2.04
C LYS A 139 -25.31 9.03 1.63
N ASN A 140 -24.27 9.01 2.46
CA ASN A 140 -23.01 9.73 2.21
C ASN A 140 -22.19 9.14 1.04
N SER A 141 -22.43 7.89 0.66
CA SER A 141 -21.76 7.27 -0.50
C SER A 141 -22.69 6.28 -1.20
N PHE A 142 -22.76 6.36 -2.53
CA PHE A 142 -23.49 5.42 -3.37
C PHE A 142 -22.62 5.06 -4.58
N GLU A 143 -22.21 3.79 -4.69
CA GLU A 143 -21.39 3.31 -5.81
C GLU A 143 -22.29 2.73 -6.89
N ILE A 144 -22.14 3.18 -8.13
CA ILE A 144 -22.72 2.48 -9.29
C ILE A 144 -21.74 1.37 -9.68
N PRO A 145 -22.14 0.08 -9.60
CA PRO A 145 -21.25 -1.02 -9.90
C PRO A 145 -20.60 -0.89 -11.28
N PHE A 146 -19.36 -1.34 -11.43
CA PHE A 146 -18.62 -1.29 -12.70
C PHE A 146 -18.39 0.12 -13.26
N THR A 147 -18.51 1.17 -12.44
CA THR A 147 -18.17 2.54 -12.84
C THR A 147 -17.14 3.17 -11.93
N ILE A 148 -16.49 4.22 -12.42
CA ILE A 148 -15.62 5.11 -11.66
C ILE A 148 -16.15 6.52 -11.83
N GLU A 149 -16.36 7.25 -10.74
CA GLU A 149 -16.68 8.68 -10.79
C GLU A 149 -15.49 9.48 -11.32
N GLU A 150 -15.69 10.27 -12.38
CA GLU A 150 -14.62 11.10 -12.97
C GLU A 150 -14.07 12.13 -11.96
N SER A 151 -14.93 12.66 -11.08
CA SER A 151 -14.54 13.58 -10.00
C SER A 151 -13.47 12.99 -9.08
N VAL A 152 -13.47 11.67 -8.87
CA VAL A 152 -12.44 10.99 -8.07
C VAL A 152 -11.09 11.02 -8.79
N ILE A 153 -11.09 10.78 -10.10
CA ILE A 153 -9.87 10.82 -10.93
C ILE A 153 -9.33 12.23 -11.01
N ASP A 154 -10.19 13.23 -11.15
CA ASP A 154 -9.82 14.64 -11.15
C ASP A 154 -9.20 15.08 -9.81
N GLU A 155 -9.78 14.67 -8.68
CA GLU A 155 -9.25 14.94 -7.34
C GLU A 155 -7.85 14.36 -7.15
N VAL A 156 -7.65 13.10 -7.53
CA VAL A 156 -6.34 12.45 -7.46
C VAL A 156 -5.36 13.13 -8.42
N GLY A 157 -5.81 13.44 -9.63
CA GLY A 157 -5.04 14.20 -10.62
C GLY A 157 -4.52 15.52 -10.06
N ARG A 158 -5.38 16.29 -9.39
CA ARG A 158 -5.02 17.57 -8.79
C ARG A 158 -3.98 17.46 -7.68
N ARG A 159 -4.01 16.39 -6.88
CA ARG A 159 -3.06 16.18 -5.77
C ARG A 159 -1.75 15.53 -6.20
N MET A 160 -1.79 14.66 -7.21
CA MET A 160 -0.66 13.78 -7.53
C MET A 160 0.07 14.15 -8.81
N LYS A 161 -0.62 14.62 -9.85
CA LYS A 161 -0.01 14.85 -11.17
C LYS A 161 1.11 15.89 -11.08
N GLY A 162 2.26 15.57 -11.65
CA GLY A 162 3.45 16.42 -11.64
C GLY A 162 4.31 16.31 -10.38
N ASN A 163 3.82 15.67 -9.31
CA ASN A 163 4.58 15.45 -8.09
C ASN A 163 5.46 14.20 -8.20
N THR A 164 6.55 14.21 -7.42
CA THR A 164 7.50 13.11 -7.32
C THR A 164 7.37 12.42 -5.96
N TYR A 165 7.38 11.09 -5.97
CA TYR A 165 7.31 10.25 -4.77
C TYR A 165 8.29 9.08 -4.89
N TYR A 166 8.62 8.42 -3.78
CA TYR A 166 9.44 7.21 -3.79
C TYR A 166 8.55 5.98 -3.90
N VAL A 167 8.67 5.20 -4.98
CA VAL A 167 7.87 3.98 -5.16
C VAL A 167 8.30 2.91 -4.15
N MET A 168 7.36 2.27 -3.48
CA MET A 168 7.63 1.29 -2.41
C MET A 168 7.53 -0.16 -2.89
N THR A 169 7.02 -0.38 -4.10
CA THR A 169 6.77 -1.69 -4.69
C THR A 169 7.55 -1.89 -6.00
N SER A 170 8.03 -3.10 -6.22
CA SER A 170 8.63 -3.54 -7.48
C SER A 170 7.61 -4.16 -8.45
N MET A 171 6.35 -4.32 -8.04
CA MET A 171 5.28 -4.83 -8.91
C MET A 171 4.71 -3.69 -9.74
N TRP A 172 5.23 -3.55 -10.96
CA TRP A 172 4.83 -2.51 -11.91
C TRP A 172 3.99 -3.12 -13.03
N TYR A 173 3.38 -2.27 -13.85
CA TYR A 173 2.67 -2.67 -15.05
C TYR A 173 3.17 -1.92 -16.27
N ASP A 174 3.21 -2.58 -17.41
CA ASP A 174 3.63 -1.99 -18.69
C ASP A 174 2.50 -1.26 -19.41
N ALA A 175 2.74 -0.86 -20.66
CA ALA A 175 1.75 -0.16 -21.49
C ALA A 175 0.54 -1.04 -21.90
N ALA A 176 0.63 -2.35 -21.77
CA ALA A 176 -0.44 -3.31 -22.00
C ALA A 176 -1.13 -3.77 -20.70
N ASP A 177 -0.84 -3.11 -19.58
CA ASP A 177 -1.28 -3.48 -18.23
C ASP A 177 -0.83 -4.91 -17.83
N GLN A 178 0.29 -5.41 -18.39
CA GLN A 178 0.93 -6.65 -17.98
C GLN A 178 1.92 -6.42 -16.84
N SER A 179 1.94 -7.32 -15.87
CA SER A 179 2.83 -7.23 -14.71
C SER A 179 4.29 -7.36 -15.12
N MET A 180 5.13 -6.48 -14.59
CA MET A 180 6.58 -6.51 -14.73
C MET A 180 7.26 -6.23 -13.39
N THR A 181 8.54 -6.61 -13.29
CA THR A 181 9.35 -6.28 -12.11
C THR A 181 10.12 -5.00 -12.36
N GLY A 182 9.90 -3.99 -11.53
CA GLY A 182 10.64 -2.74 -11.54
C GLY A 182 11.49 -2.53 -10.29
N LEU A 183 12.00 -1.31 -10.15
CA LEU A 183 12.76 -0.90 -8.98
C LEU A 183 11.84 -0.53 -7.81
N LYS A 184 12.39 -0.51 -6.60
CA LYS A 184 11.73 0.05 -5.42
C LYS A 184 12.64 1.05 -4.71
N TYR A 185 12.04 1.90 -3.91
CA TYR A 185 12.64 3.00 -3.18
C TYR A 185 13.35 4.03 -4.07
N VAL A 186 12.94 4.12 -5.33
CA VAL A 186 13.44 5.10 -6.29
C VAL A 186 12.40 6.21 -6.51
N PRO A 187 12.84 7.45 -6.77
CA PRO A 187 11.93 8.55 -7.09
C PRO A 187 11.25 8.33 -8.45
N VAL A 188 9.95 8.63 -8.50
CA VAL A 188 9.12 8.54 -9.72
C VAL A 188 8.16 9.72 -9.76
N THR A 189 7.93 10.26 -10.96
CA THR A 189 7.03 11.38 -11.19
C THR A 189 5.70 10.89 -11.75
N VAL A 190 4.59 11.42 -11.23
CA VAL A 190 3.25 11.10 -11.74
C VAL A 190 2.98 11.91 -13.00
N GLU A 191 3.10 11.28 -14.16
CA GLU A 191 2.86 11.93 -15.46
C GLU A 191 1.37 12.12 -15.73
N LYS A 192 0.59 11.07 -15.46
CA LYS A 192 -0.85 11.07 -15.73
C LYS A 192 -1.61 10.26 -14.70
N VAL A 193 -2.80 10.74 -14.39
CA VAL A 193 -3.81 10.02 -13.62
C VAL A 193 -4.97 9.70 -14.55
N MET A 194 -5.42 8.45 -14.53
CA MET A 194 -6.44 7.91 -15.41
C MET A 194 -7.35 6.96 -14.65
N GLU A 195 -8.44 6.59 -15.29
CA GLU A 195 -9.39 5.60 -14.87
C GLU A 195 -8.74 4.21 -14.88
N GLY A 196 -8.89 3.50 -13.77
CA GLY A 196 -8.34 2.18 -13.56
C GLY A 196 -9.27 1.07 -14.04
N ASN A 197 -9.61 0.17 -13.13
CA ASN A 197 -10.42 -1.00 -13.38
C ASN A 197 -11.45 -1.22 -12.25
N THR A 198 -12.16 -2.33 -12.31
CA THR A 198 -13.21 -2.70 -11.34
C THR A 198 -12.71 -2.93 -9.91
N VAL A 199 -11.41 -3.16 -9.72
CA VAL A 199 -10.78 -3.40 -8.41
C VAL A 199 -10.12 -2.13 -7.88
N TYR A 200 -9.39 -1.44 -8.75
CA TYR A 200 -8.63 -0.24 -8.42
C TYR A 200 -9.10 0.91 -9.31
N PRO A 201 -9.80 1.92 -8.77
CA PRO A 201 -10.39 2.98 -9.58
C PRO A 201 -9.34 3.89 -10.23
N VAL A 202 -8.13 3.99 -9.67
CA VAL A 202 -7.09 4.88 -10.18
C VAL A 202 -6.01 4.08 -10.89
N LYS A 203 -5.64 4.53 -12.10
CA LYS A 203 -4.44 4.12 -12.82
C LYS A 203 -3.49 5.31 -12.96
N LEU A 204 -2.27 5.14 -12.48
CA LEU A 204 -1.20 6.12 -12.55
C LEU A 204 -0.25 5.74 -13.66
N ILE A 205 0.11 6.69 -14.53
CA ILE A 205 1.28 6.59 -15.42
C ILE A 205 2.41 7.35 -14.73
N LEU A 206 3.50 6.65 -14.51
CA LEU A 206 4.65 7.11 -13.73
C LEU A 206 5.89 7.09 -14.62
N ARG A 207 6.78 8.06 -14.38
CA ARG A 207 8.08 8.15 -15.05
C ARG A 207 9.20 8.08 -14.02
N THR A 208 10.14 7.18 -14.25
CA THR A 208 11.41 7.12 -13.51
C THR A 208 12.37 8.24 -13.97
N GLU A 209 13.42 8.51 -13.21
CA GLU A 209 14.41 9.54 -13.56
C GLU A 209 15.10 9.29 -14.91
N ASP A 210 15.33 8.02 -15.27
CA ASP A 210 15.90 7.61 -16.56
C ASP A 210 14.89 7.65 -17.73
N GLY A 211 13.65 8.08 -17.47
CA GLY A 211 12.63 8.30 -18.48
C GLY A 211 11.74 7.08 -18.79
N HIS A 212 11.96 5.94 -18.13
CA HIS A 212 11.10 4.77 -18.30
C HIS A 212 9.69 5.02 -17.76
N LEU A 213 8.68 4.65 -18.57
CA LEU A 213 7.27 4.76 -18.21
C LEU A 213 6.72 3.42 -17.73
N PHE A 214 6.02 3.45 -16.61
CA PHE A 214 5.31 2.30 -16.07
C PHE A 214 3.99 2.74 -15.45
N ARG A 215 3.18 1.76 -15.03
CA ARG A 215 1.86 2.00 -14.45
C ARG A 215 1.72 1.36 -13.08
N LEU A 216 0.92 2.01 -12.24
CA LEU A 216 0.43 1.44 -10.99
C LEU A 216 -1.08 1.64 -10.88
N PHE A 217 -1.74 0.67 -10.27
CA PHE A 217 -3.15 0.74 -9.89
C PHE A 217 -3.26 1.08 -8.41
N MET A 218 -4.17 1.97 -8.05
CA MET A 218 -4.31 2.50 -6.69
C MET A 218 -5.78 2.58 -6.27
N SER A 219 -6.02 2.31 -5.00
CA SER A 219 -7.30 2.56 -4.31
C SER A 219 -7.25 3.91 -3.61
N VAL A 220 -8.40 4.57 -3.52
CA VAL A 220 -8.55 5.84 -2.79
C VAL A 220 -9.76 5.78 -1.87
N GLY A 221 -9.78 6.68 -0.89
CA GLY A 221 -10.86 6.75 0.08
C GLY A 221 -10.96 5.52 0.98
N SER A 222 -12.16 5.29 1.49
CA SER A 222 -12.53 4.11 2.26
C SER A 222 -12.90 2.90 1.39
N ASN A 223 -12.42 2.80 0.14
CA ASN A 223 -12.78 1.68 -0.73
C ASN A 223 -12.07 0.40 -0.26
N LEU A 224 -12.78 -0.39 0.56
CA LEU A 224 -12.25 -1.56 1.31
C LEU A 224 -12.01 -2.81 0.45
N LYS A 225 -12.38 -2.82 -0.84
CA LYS A 225 -12.34 -4.03 -1.69
C LYS A 225 -10.91 -4.58 -1.86
N ALA A 226 -9.91 -3.70 -1.95
CA ALA A 226 -8.50 -4.05 -1.96
C ALA A 226 -7.68 -2.83 -1.48
N PRO A 227 -7.15 -2.84 -0.24
CA PRO A 227 -6.41 -1.70 0.31
C PRO A 227 -5.04 -1.58 -0.36
N ARG A 228 -5.00 -0.89 -1.51
CA ARG A 228 -3.78 -0.47 -2.22
C ARG A 228 -3.74 1.05 -2.31
N GLY A 229 -3.77 1.70 -1.14
CA GLY A 229 -3.74 3.15 -1.01
C GLY A 229 -2.33 3.74 -1.22
N PHE A 230 -2.24 5.07 -1.17
CA PHE A 230 -0.98 5.79 -1.38
C PHE A 230 0.18 5.24 -0.53
N ALA A 231 -0.01 5.08 0.79
CA ALA A 231 1.03 4.57 1.70
C ALA A 231 1.57 3.17 1.38
N SER A 232 0.81 2.35 0.64
CA SER A 232 1.27 1.02 0.20
C SER A 232 2.16 1.07 -1.05
N LEU A 233 2.04 2.15 -1.83
CA LEU A 233 2.71 2.31 -3.12
C LEU A 233 3.84 3.34 -3.08
N PHE A 234 3.75 4.33 -2.19
CA PHE A 234 4.62 5.49 -2.20
C PHE A 234 5.06 5.92 -0.81
N SER A 235 6.22 6.55 -0.73
CA SER A 235 6.66 7.38 0.40
C SER A 235 6.91 8.80 -0.08
N MET A 236 6.56 9.79 0.77
CA MET A 236 6.80 11.20 0.49
C MET A 236 8.27 11.60 0.68
N THR A 237 9.03 10.80 1.42
CA THR A 237 10.44 11.04 1.75
C THR A 237 11.30 9.87 1.29
N ASP A 238 12.57 10.12 1.00
CA ASP A 238 13.52 9.08 0.62
C ASP A 238 13.61 7.97 1.70
N PRO A 239 13.20 6.73 1.38
CA PRO A 239 13.31 5.61 2.31
C PRO A 239 14.75 5.33 2.77
N LYS A 240 15.77 5.64 1.96
CA LYS A 240 17.18 5.42 2.27
C LYS A 240 17.63 6.18 3.52
N LEU A 241 17.05 7.36 3.78
CA LEU A 241 17.40 8.21 4.92
C LEU A 241 17.14 7.52 6.27
N ARG A 242 16.23 6.54 6.32
CA ARG A 242 15.97 5.74 7.52
C ARG A 242 17.02 4.67 7.78
N TYR A 243 17.93 4.43 6.83
CA TYR A 243 18.92 3.36 6.87
C TYR A 243 20.33 3.85 6.53
N PRO A 244 20.90 4.81 7.29
CA PRO A 244 22.20 5.41 6.99
C PRO A 244 23.37 4.42 7.09
N SER A 245 23.19 3.27 7.75
CA SER A 245 24.21 2.23 7.89
C SER A 245 24.30 1.28 6.70
N ILE A 246 23.30 1.28 5.80
CA ILE A 246 23.31 0.42 4.60
C ILE A 246 24.27 1.02 3.59
N THR A 247 25.22 0.22 3.10
CA THR A 247 26.19 0.65 2.09
C THR A 247 25.50 0.93 0.75
N ASP A 248 26.11 1.79 -0.08
CA ASP A 248 25.56 2.07 -1.42
C ASP A 248 25.44 0.79 -2.27
N ALA A 249 26.41 -0.12 -2.19
CA ALA A 249 26.36 -1.40 -2.89
C ALA A 249 25.17 -2.27 -2.45
N ASN A 250 24.92 -2.36 -1.14
CA ASN A 250 23.76 -3.11 -0.63
C ASN A 250 22.45 -2.39 -0.95
N TRP A 251 22.42 -1.06 -0.94
CA TRP A 251 21.25 -0.30 -1.34
C TRP A 251 20.91 -0.53 -2.82
N GLN A 252 21.93 -0.58 -3.70
CA GLN A 252 21.73 -0.94 -5.10
C GLN A 252 21.13 -2.35 -5.26
N ASN A 253 21.55 -3.31 -4.43
CA ASN A 253 20.90 -4.62 -4.41
C ASN A 253 19.44 -4.51 -3.95
N ILE A 254 19.15 -3.75 -2.89
CA ILE A 254 17.80 -3.56 -2.35
C ILE A 254 16.84 -2.97 -3.38
N ILE A 255 17.21 -1.89 -4.07
CA ILE A 255 16.31 -1.25 -5.04
C ILE A 255 15.98 -2.15 -6.23
N HIS A 256 16.89 -3.06 -6.60
CA HIS A 256 16.68 -4.08 -7.63
C HIS A 256 16.01 -5.35 -7.09
N GLY A 257 15.67 -5.38 -5.80
CA GLY A 257 15.13 -6.53 -5.11
C GLY A 257 16.08 -7.74 -5.15
N ARG A 258 17.39 -7.53 -5.04
CA ARG A 258 18.45 -8.55 -5.04
C ARG A 258 19.08 -8.69 -3.65
N VAL A 259 19.74 -9.81 -3.41
CA VAL A 259 20.51 -10.08 -2.19
C VAL A 259 21.94 -10.45 -2.56
N ALA A 260 22.87 -10.22 -1.64
CA ALA A 260 24.29 -10.52 -1.77
C ALA A 260 24.83 -11.02 -0.43
N GLU A 261 25.89 -11.83 -0.48
CA GLU A 261 26.57 -12.30 0.73
C GLU A 261 27.04 -11.13 1.61
N GLY A 262 26.98 -11.33 2.92
CA GLY A 262 27.25 -10.29 3.91
C GLY A 262 26.09 -9.33 4.19
N MET A 263 24.99 -9.38 3.43
CA MET A 263 23.80 -8.58 3.74
C MET A 263 23.17 -9.04 5.07
N THR A 264 22.72 -8.07 5.86
CA THR A 264 21.98 -8.29 7.10
C THR A 264 20.56 -8.79 6.82
N ARG A 265 19.91 -9.32 7.86
CA ARG A 265 18.49 -9.72 7.82
C ARG A 265 17.58 -8.57 7.38
N ASP A 266 17.82 -7.35 7.86
CA ASP A 266 16.97 -6.21 7.53
C ASP A 266 17.17 -5.74 6.09
N GLU A 267 18.42 -5.73 5.61
CA GLU A 267 18.70 -5.52 4.18
C GLU A 267 18.02 -6.58 3.30
N CYS A 268 18.03 -7.86 3.70
CA CYS A 268 17.34 -8.92 2.98
C CYS A 268 15.80 -8.77 3.00
N ARG A 269 15.21 -8.31 4.11
CA ARG A 269 13.78 -7.96 4.17
C ARG A 269 13.45 -6.77 3.29
N LEU A 270 14.29 -5.74 3.30
CA LEU A 270 14.15 -4.61 2.41
C LEU A 270 14.26 -5.05 0.95
N SER A 271 15.08 -6.04 0.61
CA SER A 271 15.23 -6.59 -0.75
C SER A 271 14.09 -7.51 -1.20
N LEU A 272 13.62 -8.45 -0.38
CA LEU A 272 12.70 -9.52 -0.82
C LEU A 272 11.34 -9.50 -0.11
N GLY A 273 11.18 -8.67 0.92
CA GLY A 273 10.02 -8.69 1.79
C GLY A 273 10.12 -9.75 2.89
N SER A 274 9.01 -9.95 3.60
CA SER A 274 8.90 -10.92 4.68
C SER A 274 8.97 -12.35 4.14
N PRO A 275 9.78 -13.24 4.74
CA PRO A 275 9.80 -14.64 4.36
C PRO A 275 8.51 -15.34 4.79
N ALA A 276 8.11 -16.38 4.06
CA ALA A 276 6.95 -17.21 4.39
C ALA A 276 7.21 -18.09 5.62
N ARG A 277 8.47 -18.55 5.79
CA ARG A 277 8.88 -19.37 6.92
C ARG A 277 10.32 -19.07 7.33
N ILE A 278 10.55 -19.04 8.64
CA ILE A 278 11.89 -18.92 9.24
C ILE A 278 12.17 -20.17 10.07
N SER A 279 13.31 -20.83 9.81
CA SER A 279 13.82 -21.97 10.56
C SER A 279 15.10 -21.56 11.28
N ARG A 280 15.22 -21.85 12.58
CA ARG A 280 16.43 -21.54 13.36
C ARG A 280 17.04 -22.82 13.92
N ARG A 281 18.37 -22.92 13.86
CA ARG A 281 19.15 -23.98 14.46
C ARG A 281 20.31 -23.35 15.23
N ASN A 282 20.42 -23.71 16.50
CA ASN A 282 21.54 -23.29 17.32
C ASN A 282 22.52 -24.47 17.35
N ASP A 283 23.69 -24.27 16.76
CA ASP A 283 24.84 -25.11 17.06
C ASP A 283 25.61 -24.44 18.22
N ARG A 284 26.40 -25.21 18.97
CA ARG A 284 27.12 -24.75 20.17
C ARG A 284 28.02 -23.53 19.94
N SER A 285 28.35 -23.23 18.68
CA SER A 285 29.22 -22.12 18.28
C SER A 285 28.60 -21.11 17.31
N TYR A 286 27.46 -21.41 16.68
CA TYR A 286 26.88 -20.57 15.62
C TYR A 286 25.35 -20.56 15.62
N MET A 287 24.78 -19.39 15.36
CA MET A 287 23.34 -19.22 15.14
C MET A 287 23.04 -19.31 13.63
N TYR A 288 22.41 -20.41 13.21
CA TYR A 288 21.94 -20.58 11.84
C TYR A 288 20.46 -20.22 11.72
N GLU A 289 20.15 -19.35 10.76
CA GLU A 289 18.78 -18.96 10.43
C GLU A 289 18.54 -19.17 8.93
N MET A 290 17.46 -19.85 8.56
CA MET A 290 17.10 -20.14 7.18
C MET A 290 15.72 -19.57 6.87
N TRP A 291 15.63 -18.76 5.82
CA TRP A 291 14.39 -18.15 5.35
C TRP A 291 13.93 -18.84 4.09
N HIS A 292 12.63 -19.12 4.00
CA HIS A 292 11.98 -19.66 2.81
C HIS A 292 10.92 -18.69 2.32
N TYR A 293 10.90 -18.45 1.01
CA TYR A 293 9.89 -17.66 0.31
C TYR A 293 8.99 -18.57 -0.53
N GLU A 294 7.77 -18.12 -0.82
CA GLU A 294 6.76 -18.93 -1.54
C GLU A 294 7.20 -19.33 -2.95
N ASN A 295 8.05 -18.52 -3.58
CA ASN A 295 8.61 -18.76 -4.91
C ASN A 295 9.82 -19.73 -4.91
N GLY A 296 10.11 -20.39 -3.79
CA GLY A 296 11.21 -21.35 -3.68
C GLY A 296 12.58 -20.73 -3.39
N VAL A 297 12.68 -19.40 -3.32
CA VAL A 297 13.90 -18.70 -2.87
C VAL A 297 14.17 -19.07 -1.42
N TYR A 298 15.44 -19.32 -1.09
CA TYR A 298 15.86 -19.46 0.30
C TYR A 298 17.13 -18.67 0.59
N LEU A 299 17.24 -18.22 1.84
CA LEU A 299 18.40 -17.52 2.38
C LEU A 299 18.91 -18.25 3.62
N VAL A 300 20.22 -18.33 3.79
CA VAL A 300 20.89 -18.89 4.96
C VAL A 300 21.75 -17.82 5.59
N PHE A 301 21.52 -17.60 6.88
CA PHE A 301 22.25 -16.63 7.69
C PHE A 301 23.08 -17.36 8.74
N GLN A 302 24.28 -16.84 8.98
CA GLN A 302 25.14 -17.21 10.10
C GLN A 302 25.45 -15.93 10.88
N ASP A 303 25.15 -15.94 12.18
CA ASP A 303 25.34 -14.79 13.08
C ASP A 303 24.72 -13.48 12.58
N GLY A 304 23.61 -13.59 11.83
CA GLY A 304 22.83 -12.46 11.33
C GLY A 304 23.22 -11.92 9.96
N LEU A 305 24.27 -12.47 9.33
CA LEU A 305 24.73 -12.11 7.99
C LEU A 305 24.40 -13.21 6.99
N LEU A 306 24.02 -12.82 5.77
CA LEU A 306 23.72 -13.76 4.68
C LEU A 306 24.99 -14.46 4.22
N THR A 307 25.02 -15.79 4.29
CA THR A 307 26.18 -16.60 3.86
C THR A 307 25.88 -17.47 2.65
N ASN A 308 24.61 -17.79 2.37
CA ASN A 308 24.22 -18.58 1.22
C ASN A 308 22.77 -18.28 0.80
N PHE A 309 22.46 -18.39 -0.49
CA PHE A 309 21.10 -18.24 -1.01
C PHE A 309 20.92 -18.96 -2.35
N ARG A 310 19.66 -19.28 -2.69
CA ARG A 310 19.27 -19.77 -4.02
C ARG A 310 18.07 -18.99 -4.53
N ARG A 311 18.10 -18.71 -5.84
CA ARG A 311 16.98 -18.19 -6.62
C ARG A 311 16.47 -19.20 -7.64
#